data_AF-A0AAD3DBZ0-F1
#
_entry.id   AF-A0AAD3DBZ0-F1
#
_cell.length_a   1.000
_cell.length_b   1.000
_cell.length_c   1.000
_cell.angle_alpha   90.00
_cell.angle_beta   90.00
_cell.angle_gamma   90.00
#
_symmetry.space_group_name_H-M   'P 1'
#
loop_
_entity.id
_entity.type
_entity.pdbx_description
1 polymer ?
#
loop_
_entity_poly.entity_id
_entity_poly.type
_entity_poly.pdbx_seq_one_letter_code
_entity_poly.pdbx_strand_id
1 'polypeptide(L)'
;MKLAKAAKHLKKHTGEKETGITVQMRFVPLKSKDDEKEPETETISVAIDDNDRVEGANELKLKVTVMTNLHGQGEQFLDNLISLRNKIFKSKDWVNYQSLRQRLEHIAKFLKGMASKTLHKELKDARTEFLNHCGVDTSLPNANIHKTNEQAFETWLKRPNTLVDGAWLEVADIANANAVEAARVQAFLEYERAIMWNIGKVLWKDHGEAYENHFYYFMHQIVKLYAMSVEEYDYTMKMYAERLKLMQPPSFKKCKTYAEADWTIQEKEVDERCIRRAIFQGLPKNYQKNLRSNYEQDWGQMDEATFVSAMADCELEDRAEQEDKKAEADKNKQINKKRGNSNQQGGGKRGKHNDGKKFCKWCKKAKSKFFDNHNSDDCTMKDKWEKQGKLGNQKELHTIESLAATQEKQTALLDKLIKKIDSADDDNGSD
;
A
#
# COMPACT_ATOMS: atom_id res chain seq x y z
N MET A 1 -30.89 5.77 10.52
CA MET A 1 -30.39 4.87 9.44
C MET A 1 -29.69 5.65 8.30
N LYS A 2 -28.62 6.41 8.61
CA LYS A 2 -27.91 7.30 7.66
C LYS A 2 -26.52 6.76 7.29
N LEU A 3 -26.42 5.57 6.72
CA LEU A 3 -25.14 5.00 6.26
C LEU A 3 -25.09 4.66 4.76
N ALA A 4 -26.16 4.91 3.99
CA ALA A 4 -26.21 4.48 2.58
C ALA A 4 -25.87 5.56 1.53
N LYS A 5 -25.51 6.79 1.91
CA LYS A 5 -25.36 7.91 0.94
C LYS A 5 -23.95 8.48 0.75
N ALA A 6 -22.90 7.83 1.27
CA ALA A 6 -21.50 8.22 1.05
C ALA A 6 -20.73 7.32 0.06
N ALA A 7 -21.37 6.35 -0.59
CA ALA A 7 -20.75 5.51 -1.63
C ALA A 7 -20.71 6.22 -3.00
N LYS A 8 -20.22 7.46 -3.05
CA LYS A 8 -19.92 8.17 -4.31
C LYS A 8 -18.63 7.53 -4.87
N HIS A 9 -18.80 6.57 -5.77
CA HIS A 9 -17.76 6.01 -6.67
C HIS A 9 -16.31 6.06 -6.13
N LEU A 10 -15.99 5.25 -5.11
CA LEU A 10 -14.60 4.94 -4.83
C LEU A 10 -14.07 4.12 -6.00
N LYS A 11 -13.31 4.78 -6.89
CA LYS A 11 -12.53 4.07 -7.90
C LYS A 11 -11.44 3.30 -7.17
N LYS A 12 -11.25 2.06 -7.61
CA LYS A 12 -10.17 1.20 -7.18
C LYS A 12 -8.84 1.89 -7.49
N HIS A 13 -7.93 1.90 -6.54
CA HIS A 13 -6.59 2.43 -6.77
C HIS A 13 -5.78 1.46 -7.64
N THR A 14 -4.83 2.00 -8.40
CA THR A 14 -4.02 1.22 -9.33
C THR A 14 -3.24 0.15 -8.57
N GLY A 15 -3.29 -1.09 -9.04
CA GLY A 15 -2.56 -2.22 -8.45
C GLY A 15 -3.26 -2.89 -7.28
N GLU A 16 -4.47 -2.47 -6.92
CA GLU A 16 -5.26 -3.14 -5.88
C GLU A 16 -6.17 -4.22 -6.50
N LYS A 17 -6.97 -4.95 -5.72
CA LYS A 17 -7.98 -5.90 -6.21
C LYS A 17 -9.38 -5.30 -6.03
N GLU A 18 -9.64 -4.76 -4.85
CA GLU A 18 -10.93 -4.22 -4.41
C GLU A 18 -10.86 -2.71 -4.18
N THR A 19 -12.02 -2.07 -3.95
CA THR A 19 -12.13 -0.66 -3.59
C THR A 19 -12.16 -0.50 -2.07
N GLY A 20 -11.91 0.72 -1.56
CA GLY A 20 -12.05 1.00 -0.13
C GLY A 20 -10.89 0.55 0.74
N ILE A 21 -9.76 0.18 0.15
CA ILE A 21 -8.53 -0.12 0.88
C ILE A 21 -7.94 1.17 1.49
N THR A 22 -7.64 1.12 2.79
CA THR A 22 -7.19 2.27 3.60
C THR A 22 -5.74 2.16 4.11
N VAL A 23 -4.93 1.26 3.53
CA VAL A 23 -3.52 1.10 3.93
C VAL A 23 -2.67 2.34 3.66
N GLN A 24 -1.64 2.56 4.49
CA GLN A 24 -0.76 3.73 4.40
C GLN A 24 0.33 3.59 3.33
N MET A 25 1.05 2.47 3.32
CA MET A 25 1.90 2.00 2.21
C MET A 25 1.05 1.33 1.13
N ARG A 26 1.05 1.87 -0.09
CA ARG A 26 0.35 1.29 -1.25
C ARG A 26 1.34 0.70 -2.24
N PHE A 27 0.94 -0.37 -2.92
CA PHE A 27 1.76 -1.02 -3.95
C PHE A 27 2.16 -0.04 -5.07
N VAL A 28 1.20 0.78 -5.51
CA VAL A 28 1.46 1.96 -6.33
C VAL A 28 1.26 3.18 -5.43
N PRO A 29 2.27 4.03 -5.22
CA PRO A 29 2.08 5.24 -4.42
C PRO A 29 0.99 6.17 -5.01
N LEU A 30 0.25 6.85 -4.15
CA LEU A 30 -0.64 7.92 -4.59
C LEU A 30 0.24 9.11 -4.99
N LYS A 31 0.10 9.57 -6.24
CA LYS A 31 0.78 10.80 -6.66
C LYS A 31 0.26 11.97 -5.82
N SER A 32 1.12 12.55 -4.99
CA SER A 32 0.83 13.77 -4.25
C SER A 32 1.07 14.98 -5.15
N LYS A 33 0.42 16.12 -4.85
CA LYS A 33 0.67 17.38 -5.56
C LYS A 33 2.08 17.94 -5.30
N ASP A 34 2.75 17.45 -4.25
CA ASP A 34 4.11 17.85 -3.88
C ASP A 34 5.18 16.98 -4.55
N ASP A 35 4.80 15.92 -5.28
CA ASP A 35 5.72 15.01 -5.99
C ASP A 35 6.45 15.67 -7.18
N GLU A 36 6.14 16.93 -7.51
CA GLU A 36 6.85 17.70 -8.54
C GLU A 36 8.20 18.25 -8.05
N LYS A 37 8.46 18.27 -6.74
CA LYS A 37 9.77 18.63 -6.18
C LYS A 37 10.57 17.39 -5.88
N GLU A 38 11.82 17.36 -6.36
CA GLU A 38 12.75 16.29 -5.95
C GLU A 38 12.87 16.27 -4.42
N PRO A 39 12.78 15.09 -3.79
CA PRO A 39 12.92 14.98 -2.34
C PRO A 39 14.31 15.44 -1.92
N GLU A 40 14.38 16.21 -0.82
CA GLU A 40 15.66 16.54 -0.20
C GLU A 40 16.37 15.26 0.21
N THR A 41 17.65 15.14 -0.14
CA THR A 41 18.44 13.93 0.12
C THR A 41 19.75 14.29 0.81
N GLU A 42 20.25 13.36 1.61
CA GLU A 42 21.51 13.49 2.34
C GLU A 42 22.38 12.27 2.08
N THR A 43 23.70 12.48 2.03
CA THR A 43 24.65 11.38 1.85
C THR A 43 25.29 11.03 3.19
N ILE A 44 25.01 9.83 3.67
CA ILE A 44 25.66 9.23 4.81
C ILE A 44 26.92 8.52 4.32
N SER A 45 28.09 8.93 4.83
CA SER A 45 29.38 8.31 4.52
C SER A 45 29.96 7.66 5.77
N VAL A 46 30.46 6.44 5.64
CA VAL A 46 31.09 5.65 6.73
C VAL A 46 32.35 5.01 6.18
N ALA A 47 33.46 5.08 6.92
CA ALA A 47 34.70 4.42 6.54
C ALA A 47 34.54 2.89 6.57
N ILE A 48 35.04 2.18 5.55
CA ILE A 48 35.00 0.71 5.49
C ILE A 48 35.94 0.14 6.55
N ASP A 49 37.20 0.58 6.56
CA ASP A 49 38.17 0.31 7.62
C ASP A 49 38.51 1.60 8.37
N ASP A 50 38.31 1.61 9.67
CA ASP A 50 38.60 2.76 10.53
C ASP A 50 40.11 3.01 10.66
N ASN A 51 40.94 2.01 10.32
CA ASN A 51 42.40 2.07 10.36
C ASN A 51 43.04 2.48 9.03
N ASP A 52 42.32 2.39 7.91
CA ASP A 52 42.88 2.65 6.57
C ASP A 52 42.37 3.99 6.02
N ARG A 53 43.09 5.08 6.35
CA ARG A 53 42.72 6.46 6.01
C ARG A 53 43.18 6.88 4.61
N VAL A 54 42.93 6.07 3.59
CA VAL A 54 43.11 6.52 2.21
C VAL A 54 41.88 7.32 1.78
N GLU A 55 42.05 8.62 1.60
CA GLU A 55 40.96 9.54 1.20
C GLU A 55 40.21 9.06 -0.04
N GLY A 56 38.89 9.01 0.05
CA GLY A 56 37.96 8.87 -1.09
C GLY A 56 37.70 7.44 -1.60
N ALA A 57 38.58 6.47 -1.34
CA ALA A 57 38.41 5.09 -1.81
C ALA A 57 37.87 4.12 -0.74
N ASN A 58 37.98 4.47 0.55
CA ASN A 58 37.64 3.59 1.68
C ASN A 58 36.32 3.94 2.38
N GLU A 59 35.28 4.33 1.63
CA GLU A 59 34.01 4.81 2.20
C GLU A 59 32.77 4.12 1.61
N LEU A 60 31.85 3.71 2.47
CA LEU A 60 30.47 3.38 2.13
C LEU A 60 29.64 4.66 2.09
N LYS A 61 29.12 5.01 0.92
CA LYS A 61 28.24 6.17 0.72
C LYS A 61 26.82 5.74 0.47
N LEU A 62 25.87 6.22 1.27
CA LEU A 62 24.45 5.96 1.11
C LEU A 62 23.70 7.29 0.96
N LYS A 63 22.99 7.46 -0.16
CA LYS A 63 22.05 8.57 -0.35
C LYS A 63 20.70 8.16 0.25
N VAL A 64 20.18 8.96 1.18
CA VAL A 64 18.90 8.74 1.87
C VAL A 64 18.01 9.97 1.72
N THR A 65 16.69 9.75 1.76
CA THR A 65 15.72 10.85 1.74
C THR A 65 15.63 11.49 3.11
N VAL A 66 15.75 12.80 3.17
CA VAL A 66 15.61 13.57 4.42
C VAL A 66 14.15 13.62 4.84
N MET A 67 13.90 13.36 6.12
CA MET A 67 12.57 13.45 6.73
C MET A 67 12.51 14.61 7.71
N THR A 68 11.58 15.54 7.49
CA THR A 68 11.32 16.67 8.41
C THR A 68 10.15 16.40 9.36
N ASN A 69 9.35 15.37 9.08
CA ASN A 69 8.25 14.87 9.90
C ASN A 69 8.24 13.32 9.90
N LEU A 70 7.90 12.72 11.04
CA LEU A 70 7.70 11.26 11.17
C LEU A 70 6.22 10.86 11.07
N HIS A 71 5.30 11.77 11.38
CA HIS A 71 3.89 11.41 11.52
C HIS A 71 3.28 10.95 10.19
N GLY A 72 2.84 9.69 10.14
CA GLY A 72 2.26 9.08 8.93
C GLY A 72 3.27 8.73 7.84
N GLN A 73 4.58 8.84 8.10
CA GLN A 73 5.67 8.68 7.11
C GLN A 73 6.38 7.31 7.25
N GLY A 74 5.63 6.28 7.67
CA GLY A 74 6.18 4.94 7.93
C GLY A 74 6.90 4.31 6.73
N GLU A 75 6.37 4.45 5.51
CA GLU A 75 7.00 3.91 4.29
C GLU A 75 8.41 4.45 4.07
N GLN A 76 8.56 5.77 4.07
CA GLN A 76 9.84 6.43 3.82
C GLN A 76 10.85 6.15 4.95
N PHE A 77 10.38 6.06 6.20
CA PHE A 77 11.23 5.68 7.32
C PHE A 77 11.80 4.26 7.14
N LEU A 78 10.93 3.30 6.79
CA LEU A 78 11.33 1.91 6.56
C LEU A 78 12.28 1.80 5.35
N ASP A 79 12.06 2.55 4.27
CA ASP A 79 12.95 2.55 3.11
C ASP A 79 14.37 3.04 3.45
N ASN A 80 14.46 4.11 4.23
CA ASN A 80 15.75 4.60 4.74
C ASN A 80 16.40 3.57 5.68
N LEU A 81 15.62 2.90 6.53
CA LEU A 81 16.10 1.86 7.44
C LEU A 81 16.62 0.62 6.71
N ILE A 82 15.89 0.14 5.69
CA ILE A 82 16.31 -0.99 4.83
C ILE A 82 17.63 -0.63 4.13
N SER A 83 17.72 0.60 3.60
CA SER A 83 18.91 1.09 2.93
C SER A 83 20.13 1.15 3.85
N LEU A 84 19.96 1.65 5.08
CA LEU A 84 21.00 1.64 6.11
C LEU A 84 21.40 0.22 6.50
N ARG A 85 20.43 -0.66 6.76
CA ARG A 85 20.67 -2.04 7.16
C ARG A 85 21.49 -2.78 6.12
N ASN A 86 21.10 -2.68 4.86
CA ASN A 86 21.72 -3.43 3.77
C ASN A 86 23.08 -2.86 3.35
N LYS A 87 23.23 -1.53 3.32
CA LYS A 87 24.47 -0.91 2.80
C LYS A 87 25.51 -0.66 3.88
N ILE A 88 25.09 -0.25 5.08
CA ILE A 88 26.00 0.18 6.15
C ILE A 88 26.06 -0.86 7.26
N PHE A 89 24.93 -1.21 7.89
CA PHE A 89 24.96 -2.00 9.12
C PHE A 89 25.48 -3.41 8.90
N LYS A 90 25.02 -4.13 7.86
CA LYS A 90 25.56 -5.45 7.52
C LYS A 90 27.04 -5.38 7.16
N SER A 91 27.44 -4.39 6.37
CA SER A 91 28.83 -4.24 5.90
C SER A 91 29.82 -3.94 7.03
N LYS A 92 29.38 -3.22 8.07
CA LYS A 92 30.19 -2.88 9.27
C LYS A 92 30.00 -3.84 10.44
N ASP A 93 29.23 -4.92 10.25
CA ASP A 93 28.81 -5.85 11.31
C ASP A 93 28.11 -5.16 12.51
N TRP A 94 27.42 -4.05 12.25
CA TRP A 94 26.64 -3.30 13.24
C TRP A 94 25.24 -3.89 13.44
N VAL A 95 25.10 -5.20 13.27
CA VAL A 95 23.82 -5.91 13.39
C VAL A 95 23.56 -6.47 14.79
N ASN A 96 24.59 -6.53 15.63
CA ASN A 96 24.52 -7.01 17.01
C ASN A 96 24.05 -5.91 18.00
N TYR A 97 23.70 -6.31 19.22
CA TYR A 97 23.20 -5.38 20.24
C TYR A 97 24.23 -4.33 20.68
N GLN A 98 25.53 -4.64 20.60
CA GLN A 98 26.60 -3.73 21.02
C GLN A 98 26.65 -2.48 20.15
N SER A 99 26.12 -2.57 18.92
CA SER A 99 26.10 -1.51 17.93
C SER A 99 24.77 -0.73 17.89
N LEU A 100 23.86 -0.95 18.85
CA LEU A 100 22.53 -0.31 18.86
C LEU A 100 22.64 1.21 18.80
N ARG A 101 23.47 1.82 19.64
CA ARG A 101 23.72 3.27 19.63
C ARG A 101 24.19 3.77 18.26
N GLN A 102 25.17 3.10 17.66
CA GLN A 102 25.69 3.47 16.33
C GLN A 102 24.58 3.38 15.27
N ARG A 103 23.70 2.37 15.34
CA ARG A 103 22.54 2.29 14.44
C ARG A 103 21.59 3.47 14.64
N LEU A 104 21.26 3.80 15.88
CA LEU A 104 20.37 4.93 16.21
C LEU A 104 20.94 6.27 15.76
N GLU A 105 22.25 6.48 15.94
CA GLU A 105 22.96 7.68 15.46
C GLU A 105 22.87 7.81 13.93
N HIS A 106 22.94 6.69 13.18
CA HIS A 106 22.78 6.70 11.72
C HIS A 106 21.34 6.87 11.27
N ILE A 107 20.37 6.35 12.02
CA ILE A 107 18.95 6.63 11.79
C ILE A 107 18.68 8.13 11.97
N ALA A 108 19.27 8.76 12.99
CA ALA A 108 19.09 10.19 13.23
C ALA A 108 19.62 11.08 12.09
N LYS A 109 20.61 10.62 11.31
CA LYS A 109 21.21 11.41 10.21
C LYS A 109 20.22 11.77 9.10
N PHE A 110 19.18 10.96 8.85
CA PHE A 110 18.17 11.29 7.85
C PHE A 110 16.97 12.05 8.42
N LEU A 111 16.99 12.41 9.71
CA LEU A 111 15.90 13.13 10.39
C LEU A 111 16.32 14.57 10.69
N LYS A 112 15.55 15.55 10.19
CA LYS A 112 15.77 16.97 10.44
C LYS A 112 14.59 17.63 11.13
N GLY A 113 14.83 18.79 11.75
CA GLY A 113 13.77 19.62 12.32
C GLY A 113 12.89 18.89 13.33
N MET A 114 11.58 18.84 13.06
CA MET A 114 10.60 18.21 13.94
C MET A 114 10.79 16.69 14.05
N ALA A 115 11.12 16.00 12.96
CA ALA A 115 11.38 14.56 12.99
C ALA A 115 12.49 14.18 13.96
N SER A 116 13.60 14.94 13.96
CA SER A 116 14.72 14.70 14.89
C SER A 116 14.29 14.87 16.35
N LYS A 117 13.54 15.95 16.66
CA LYS A 117 12.98 16.19 18.01
C LYS A 117 12.05 15.05 18.43
N THR A 118 11.20 14.57 17.52
CA THR A 118 10.30 13.45 17.79
C THR A 118 11.08 12.18 18.07
N LEU A 119 12.11 11.84 17.29
CA LEU A 119 12.96 10.67 17.57
C LEU A 119 13.54 10.75 19.00
N HIS A 120 14.11 11.89 19.39
CA HIS A 120 14.70 12.04 20.73
C HIS A 120 13.67 11.87 21.85
N LYS A 121 12.45 12.38 21.64
CA LYS A 121 11.33 12.16 22.56
C LYS A 121 10.96 10.68 22.65
N GLU A 122 10.76 10.01 21.52
CA GLU A 122 10.37 8.60 21.50
C GLU A 122 11.45 7.67 22.07
N LEU A 123 12.74 8.00 21.91
CA LEU A 123 13.84 7.28 22.57
C LEU A 123 13.80 7.41 24.11
N LYS A 124 13.42 8.59 24.61
CA LYS A 124 13.22 8.84 26.05
C LYS A 124 11.97 8.11 26.58
N ASP A 125 10.89 8.13 25.80
CA ASP A 125 9.65 7.42 26.15
C ASP A 125 9.90 5.90 26.18
N ALA A 126 10.64 5.36 25.20
CA ALA A 126 11.08 3.96 25.18
C ALA A 126 11.91 3.57 26.41
N ARG A 127 12.88 4.38 26.83
CA ARG A 127 13.64 4.13 28.08
C ARG A 127 12.74 4.15 29.30
N THR A 128 11.81 5.10 29.37
CA THR A 128 10.86 5.20 30.49
C THR A 128 9.98 3.97 30.57
N GLU A 129 9.45 3.53 29.44
CA GLU A 129 8.61 2.34 29.31
C GLU A 129 9.38 1.06 29.65
N PHE A 130 10.61 0.93 29.17
CA PHE A 130 11.50 -0.18 29.49
C PHE A 130 11.80 -0.26 31.00
N LEU A 131 12.18 0.85 31.62
CA LEU A 131 12.44 0.91 33.07
C LEU A 131 11.21 0.52 33.89
N ASN A 132 10.02 1.00 33.50
CA ASN A 132 8.77 0.61 34.15
C ASN A 132 8.50 -0.90 34.00
N HIS A 133 8.76 -1.48 32.82
CA HIS A 133 8.61 -2.91 32.59
C HIS A 133 9.53 -3.75 33.48
N CYS A 134 10.75 -3.27 33.72
CA CYS A 134 11.72 -3.90 34.64
C CYS A 134 11.40 -3.69 36.12
N GLY A 135 10.26 -3.07 36.46
CA GLY A 135 9.90 -2.76 37.85
C GLY A 135 10.77 -1.70 38.52
N VAL A 136 11.56 -0.93 37.77
CA VAL A 136 12.36 0.18 38.31
C VAL A 136 11.42 1.31 38.72
N ASP A 137 11.48 1.76 39.98
CA ASP A 137 10.74 2.94 40.40
C ASP A 137 11.31 4.18 39.71
N THR A 138 10.58 4.63 38.70
CA THR A 138 11.04 5.70 37.85
C THR A 138 10.85 7.10 38.41
N SER A 139 10.28 7.22 39.62
CA SER A 139 10.21 8.47 40.39
C SER A 139 11.52 8.79 41.12
N LEU A 140 12.42 7.81 41.27
CA LEU A 140 13.69 7.98 41.96
C LEU A 140 14.70 8.81 41.16
N PRO A 141 15.55 9.63 41.82
CA PRO A 141 16.54 10.48 41.14
C PRO A 141 17.49 9.71 40.21
N ASN A 142 17.92 8.51 40.63
CA ASN A 142 18.82 7.66 39.84
C ASN A 142 18.14 7.14 38.56
N ALA A 143 16.84 6.84 38.61
CA ALA A 143 16.08 6.42 37.43
C ALA A 143 15.92 7.58 36.42
N ASN A 144 15.86 8.83 36.89
CA ASN A 144 15.77 9.99 36.01
C ASN A 144 17.03 10.19 35.14
N ILE A 145 18.20 9.82 35.66
CA ILE A 145 19.45 9.81 34.88
C ILE A 145 19.33 8.81 33.73
N HIS A 146 18.86 7.59 34.01
CA HIS A 146 18.66 6.54 33.01
C HIS A 146 17.59 6.90 31.97
N LYS A 147 16.55 7.66 32.33
CA LYS A 147 15.56 8.17 31.35
C LYS A 147 16.17 9.13 30.34
N THR A 148 17.00 10.06 30.82
CA THR A 148 17.41 11.24 30.06
C THR A 148 18.77 11.10 29.40
N ASN A 149 19.61 10.17 29.85
CA ASN A 149 20.94 9.93 29.33
C ASN A 149 21.07 8.49 28.81
N GLU A 150 21.16 8.36 27.48
CA GLU A 150 21.28 7.09 26.79
C GLU A 150 22.54 6.31 27.18
N GLN A 151 23.70 6.97 27.27
CA GLN A 151 24.95 6.32 27.66
C GLN A 151 24.88 5.79 29.10
N ALA A 152 24.26 6.54 30.01
CA ALA A 152 24.06 6.10 31.38
C ALA A 152 23.08 4.92 31.46
N PHE A 153 22.04 4.91 30.62
CA PHE A 153 21.10 3.80 30.49
C PHE A 153 21.77 2.53 29.97
N GLU A 154 22.52 2.59 28.86
CA GLU A 154 23.21 1.42 28.30
C GLU A 154 24.26 0.85 29.26
N THR A 155 24.97 1.72 29.97
CA THR A 155 25.95 1.30 30.99
C THR A 155 25.27 0.60 32.16
N TRP A 156 24.06 1.04 32.52
CA TRP A 156 23.24 0.38 33.53
C TRP A 156 22.73 -0.98 33.04
N LEU A 157 22.18 -1.06 31.83
CA LEU A 157 21.64 -2.29 31.25
C LEU A 157 22.70 -3.41 31.09
N LYS A 158 23.98 -3.06 30.95
CA LYS A 158 25.09 -4.02 30.84
C LYS A 158 25.49 -4.68 32.18
N ARG A 159 25.00 -4.17 33.32
CA ARG A 159 25.38 -4.65 34.66
C ARG A 159 24.71 -5.98 34.97
N PRO A 160 25.45 -7.01 35.46
CA PRO A 160 24.85 -8.31 35.81
C PRO A 160 23.67 -8.20 36.79
N ASN A 161 23.78 -7.35 37.82
CA ASN A 161 22.68 -7.17 38.78
C ASN A 161 21.42 -6.61 38.12
N THR A 162 21.56 -5.70 37.16
CA THR A 162 20.42 -5.18 36.39
C THR A 162 19.76 -6.28 35.55
N LEU A 163 20.54 -7.21 35.03
CA LEU A 163 20.00 -8.35 34.27
C LEU A 163 19.23 -9.31 35.17
N VAL A 164 19.66 -9.46 36.43
CA VAL A 164 18.93 -10.22 37.46
C VAL A 164 17.63 -9.52 37.85
N ASP A 165 17.68 -8.22 38.12
CA ASP A 165 16.50 -7.42 38.50
C ASP A 165 15.42 -7.47 37.40
N GLY A 166 15.83 -7.47 36.13
CA GLY A 166 14.94 -7.64 34.98
C GLY A 166 14.61 -9.08 34.59
N ALA A 167 14.98 -10.07 35.43
CA ALA A 167 14.69 -11.49 35.24
C ALA A 167 15.23 -12.13 33.94
N TRP A 168 16.28 -11.55 33.32
CA TRP A 168 16.98 -12.16 32.19
C TRP A 168 18.15 -13.07 32.62
N LEU A 169 18.59 -12.95 33.87
CA LEU A 169 19.72 -13.69 34.43
C LEU A 169 19.39 -14.20 35.84
N GLU A 170 19.69 -15.46 36.11
CA GLU A 170 19.60 -16.01 37.47
C GLU A 170 20.79 -15.58 38.33
N VAL A 171 20.58 -15.38 39.63
CA VAL A 171 21.65 -14.97 40.57
C VAL A 171 22.82 -15.95 40.55
N ALA A 172 22.54 -17.25 40.41
CA ALA A 172 23.56 -18.30 40.36
C ALA A 172 24.48 -18.18 39.13
N ASP A 173 24.02 -17.54 38.05
CA ASP A 173 24.71 -17.46 36.77
C ASP A 173 25.52 -16.17 36.59
N ILE A 174 25.57 -15.28 37.59
CA ILE A 174 26.34 -14.02 37.52
C ILE A 174 27.82 -14.26 37.21
N ALA A 175 28.40 -15.37 37.70
CA ALA A 175 29.78 -15.73 37.45
C ALA A 175 30.01 -16.39 36.06
N ASN A 176 28.95 -16.79 35.37
CA ASN A 176 29.02 -17.44 34.06
C ASN A 176 28.98 -16.40 32.94
N ALA A 177 30.14 -16.13 32.34
CA ALA A 177 30.28 -15.13 31.29
C ALA A 177 29.36 -15.35 30.08
N ASN A 178 29.11 -16.61 29.69
CA ASN A 178 28.24 -16.92 28.55
C ASN A 178 26.76 -16.66 28.89
N ALA A 179 26.34 -16.99 30.10
CA ALA A 179 24.98 -16.71 30.57
C ALA A 179 24.73 -15.21 30.69
N VAL A 180 25.69 -14.46 31.25
CA VAL A 180 25.64 -12.99 31.31
C VAL A 180 25.54 -12.39 29.91
N GLU A 181 26.31 -12.88 28.95
CA GLU A 181 26.28 -12.35 27.58
C GLU A 181 24.96 -12.66 26.87
N ALA A 182 24.42 -13.88 27.03
CA ALA A 182 23.10 -14.23 26.50
C ALA A 182 21.99 -13.35 27.11
N ALA A 183 22.02 -13.11 28.42
CA ALA A 183 21.08 -12.22 29.10
C ALA A 183 21.18 -10.78 28.59
N ARG A 184 22.39 -10.28 28.31
CA ARG A 184 22.58 -8.95 27.70
C ARG A 184 21.96 -8.87 26.31
N VAL A 185 22.19 -9.87 25.47
CA VAL A 185 21.59 -9.92 24.12
C VAL A 185 20.07 -9.78 24.22
N GLN A 186 19.44 -10.55 25.11
CA GLN A 186 18.00 -10.52 25.32
C GLN A 186 17.51 -9.16 25.84
N ALA A 187 18.15 -8.60 26.87
CA ALA A 187 17.76 -7.32 27.45
C ALA A 187 17.86 -6.16 26.44
N PHE A 188 18.91 -6.14 25.62
CA PHE A 188 19.04 -5.12 24.56
C PHE A 188 18.06 -5.34 23.41
N LEU A 189 17.71 -6.59 23.07
CA LEU A 189 16.68 -6.88 22.09
C LEU A 189 15.32 -6.33 22.53
N GLU A 190 14.97 -6.50 23.80
CA GLU A 190 13.75 -5.92 24.38
C GLU A 190 13.80 -4.38 24.42
N TYR A 191 14.97 -3.79 24.65
CA TYR A 191 15.10 -2.33 24.55
C TYR A 191 14.92 -1.83 23.12
N GLU A 192 15.49 -2.52 22.12
CA GLU A 192 15.29 -2.20 20.70
C GLU A 192 13.80 -2.32 20.30
N ARG A 193 13.08 -3.32 20.84
CA ARG A 193 11.62 -3.44 20.69
C ARG A 193 10.88 -2.24 21.27
N ALA A 194 11.23 -1.79 22.47
CA ALA A 194 10.65 -0.60 23.08
C ALA A 194 10.88 0.66 22.23
N ILE A 195 12.07 0.81 21.63
CA ILE A 195 12.39 1.91 20.72
C ILE A 195 11.50 1.83 19.46
N MET A 196 11.50 0.68 18.79
CA MET A 196 10.76 0.51 17.54
C MET A 196 9.26 0.67 17.75
N TRP A 197 8.73 0.21 18.89
CA TRP A 197 7.34 0.43 19.29
C TRP A 197 6.99 1.90 19.42
N ASN A 198 7.80 2.67 20.15
CA ASN A 198 7.53 4.09 20.39
C ASN A 198 7.62 4.91 19.10
N ILE A 199 8.61 4.62 18.24
CA ILE A 199 8.70 5.22 16.90
C ILE A 199 7.47 4.83 16.06
N GLY A 200 7.03 3.57 16.12
CA GLY A 200 5.87 3.07 15.38
C GLY A 200 4.58 3.81 15.67
N LYS A 201 4.31 4.15 16.94
CA LYS A 201 3.14 4.96 17.35
C LYS A 201 3.05 6.30 16.62
N VAL A 202 4.18 6.84 16.17
CA VAL A 202 4.24 8.09 15.42
C VAL A 202 4.13 7.85 13.91
N LEU A 203 4.83 6.82 13.40
CA LEU A 203 4.88 6.52 11.96
C LEU A 203 3.52 6.16 11.36
N TRP A 204 2.66 5.52 12.14
CA TRP A 204 1.40 4.95 11.68
C TRP A 204 0.20 5.64 12.36
N LYS A 205 -0.86 5.92 11.58
CA LYS A 205 -2.08 6.57 12.11
C LYS A 205 -2.82 5.64 13.07
N ASP A 206 -2.95 4.38 12.68
CA ASP A 206 -3.60 3.32 13.46
C ASP A 206 -2.57 2.23 13.78
N HIS A 207 -1.51 2.61 14.51
CA HIS A 207 -0.35 1.76 14.82
C HIS A 207 -0.72 0.32 15.21
N GLY A 208 -1.73 0.15 16.05
CA GLY A 208 -2.14 -1.17 16.52
C GLY A 208 -2.64 -2.13 15.45
N GLU A 209 -3.28 -1.61 14.40
CA GLU A 209 -3.83 -2.42 13.31
C GLU A 209 -2.94 -2.33 12.04
N ALA A 210 -1.89 -1.51 12.06
CA ALA A 210 -1.08 -1.22 10.88
C ALA A 210 -0.47 -2.48 10.27
N TYR A 211 0.19 -3.32 11.07
CA TYR A 211 0.80 -4.55 10.56
C TYR A 211 -0.23 -5.49 9.92
N GLU A 212 -1.32 -5.80 10.64
CA GLU A 212 -2.36 -6.71 10.13
C GLU A 212 -3.02 -6.19 8.85
N ASN A 213 -3.33 -4.89 8.81
CA ASN A 213 -3.88 -4.25 7.62
C ASN A 213 -2.92 -4.34 6.42
N HIS A 214 -1.63 -4.10 6.67
CA HIS A 214 -0.59 -4.17 5.65
C HIS A 214 -0.31 -5.60 5.18
N PHE A 215 -0.30 -6.56 6.11
CA PHE A 215 -0.11 -7.98 5.80
C PHE A 215 -1.31 -8.52 5.00
N TYR A 216 -2.54 -8.20 5.40
CA TYR A 216 -3.75 -8.55 4.66
C TYR A 216 -3.74 -7.96 3.24
N TYR A 217 -3.36 -6.68 3.12
CA TYR A 217 -3.23 -6.02 1.82
C TYR A 217 -2.21 -6.71 0.93
N PHE A 218 -1.01 -6.98 1.47
CA PHE A 218 0.06 -7.70 0.78
C PHE A 218 -0.40 -9.07 0.25
N MET A 219 -1.10 -9.85 1.08
CA MET A 219 -1.51 -11.20 0.73
C MET A 219 -2.68 -11.28 -0.24
N HIS A 220 -3.59 -10.29 -0.24
CA HIS A 220 -4.90 -10.47 -0.86
C HIS A 220 -5.33 -9.37 -1.84
N GLN A 221 -4.69 -8.20 -1.77
CA GLN A 221 -5.18 -7.01 -2.45
C GLN A 221 -4.23 -6.52 -3.53
N ILE A 222 -2.94 -6.84 -3.50
CA ILE A 222 -2.01 -6.42 -4.55
C ILE A 222 -2.19 -7.28 -5.81
N VAL A 223 -2.22 -6.64 -6.98
CA VAL A 223 -2.22 -7.31 -8.28
C VAL A 223 -1.14 -6.73 -9.21
N LYS A 224 -0.55 -7.59 -10.04
CA LYS A 224 0.38 -7.16 -11.10
C LYS A 224 -0.35 -6.27 -12.09
N LEU A 225 0.29 -5.15 -12.43
CA LEU A 225 -0.18 -4.28 -13.50
C LEU A 225 0.26 -4.79 -14.86
N TYR A 226 -0.58 -4.61 -15.86
CA TYR A 226 -0.20 -4.93 -17.24
C TYR A 226 1.01 -4.12 -17.72
N ALA A 227 1.12 -2.86 -17.32
CA ALA A 227 2.20 -1.97 -17.71
C ALA A 227 3.54 -2.20 -16.97
N MET A 228 3.54 -3.07 -15.96
CA MET A 228 4.69 -3.40 -15.12
C MET A 228 5.21 -4.78 -15.53
N SER A 229 6.53 -4.96 -15.62
CA SER A 229 7.10 -6.28 -15.93
C SER A 229 6.94 -7.25 -14.75
N VAL A 230 7.13 -8.54 -14.99
CA VAL A 230 7.11 -9.54 -13.90
C VAL A 230 8.25 -9.34 -12.91
N GLU A 231 9.43 -8.90 -13.37
CA GLU A 231 10.60 -8.66 -12.53
C GLU A 231 10.40 -7.42 -11.66
N GLU A 232 9.83 -6.35 -12.22
CA GLU A 232 9.49 -5.14 -11.45
C GLU A 232 8.41 -5.46 -10.39
N TYR A 233 7.42 -6.27 -10.77
CA TYR A 233 6.38 -6.74 -9.85
C TYR A 233 6.95 -7.59 -8.71
N ASP A 234 7.76 -8.58 -9.03
CA ASP A 234 8.45 -9.46 -8.08
C ASP A 234 9.32 -8.65 -7.10
N TYR A 235 10.17 -7.76 -7.63
CA TYR A 235 11.00 -6.87 -6.83
C TYR A 235 10.17 -6.00 -5.89
N THR A 236 9.09 -5.38 -6.40
CA THR A 236 8.24 -4.50 -5.59
C THR A 236 7.52 -5.28 -4.48
N MET A 237 7.06 -6.51 -4.75
CA MET A 237 6.47 -7.39 -3.75
C MET A 237 7.48 -7.78 -2.67
N LYS A 238 8.70 -8.15 -3.05
CA LYS A 238 9.78 -8.47 -2.11
C LYS A 238 10.16 -7.26 -1.24
N MET A 239 10.24 -6.06 -1.83
CA MET A 239 10.45 -4.83 -1.07
C MET A 239 9.32 -4.54 -0.09
N TYR A 240 8.06 -4.81 -0.47
CA TYR A 240 6.93 -4.70 0.45
C TYR A 240 7.05 -5.69 1.62
N ALA A 241 7.45 -6.93 1.34
CA ALA A 241 7.69 -7.94 2.36
C ALA A 241 8.85 -7.55 3.31
N GLU A 242 9.93 -6.98 2.80
CA GLU A 242 11.03 -6.46 3.62
C GLU A 242 10.57 -5.32 4.55
N ARG A 243 9.66 -4.46 4.09
CA ARG A 243 9.03 -3.45 4.96
C ARG A 243 8.21 -4.10 6.06
N LEU A 244 7.38 -5.10 5.75
CA LEU A 244 6.58 -5.84 6.73
C LEU A 244 7.47 -6.44 7.83
N LYS A 245 8.64 -7.00 7.49
CA LYS A 245 9.60 -7.55 8.48
C LYS A 245 10.12 -6.52 9.47
N LEU A 246 10.10 -5.23 9.12
CA LEU A 246 10.59 -4.13 9.95
C LEU A 246 9.46 -3.30 10.58
N MET A 247 8.21 -3.56 10.19
CA MET A 247 7.05 -2.94 10.84
C MET A 247 6.89 -3.46 12.26
N GLN A 248 6.38 -2.60 13.14
CA GLN A 248 6.04 -2.96 14.51
C GLN A 248 4.94 -4.02 14.50
N PRO A 249 4.94 -4.97 15.44
CA PRO A 249 3.90 -5.98 15.54
C PRO A 249 2.53 -5.35 15.80
N PRO A 250 1.44 -6.07 15.49
CA PRO A 250 0.11 -5.57 15.81
C PRO A 250 -0.08 -5.41 17.32
N SER A 251 -0.93 -4.45 17.66
CA SER A 251 -1.40 -4.22 19.02
C SER A 251 -2.91 -4.47 19.03
N PHE A 252 -3.36 -5.51 19.72
CA PHE A 252 -4.79 -5.64 20.00
C PHE A 252 -5.28 -4.38 20.73
N LYS A 253 -6.54 -3.97 20.55
CA LYS A 253 -7.11 -2.67 21.00
C LYS A 253 -6.84 -2.25 22.46
N LYS A 254 -6.34 -3.13 23.33
CA LYS A 254 -5.97 -2.86 24.73
C LYS A 254 -4.47 -2.69 24.99
N CYS A 255 -3.61 -3.02 24.03
CA CYS A 255 -2.16 -2.96 24.12
C CYS A 255 -1.68 -1.51 24.04
N LYS A 256 -1.07 -1.01 25.11
CA LYS A 256 -0.53 0.35 25.21
C LYS A 256 1.00 0.37 25.18
N THR A 257 1.62 -0.76 25.46
CA THR A 257 3.07 -0.88 25.66
C THR A 257 3.73 -1.89 24.74
N TYR A 258 5.04 -1.79 24.56
CA TYR A 258 5.84 -2.75 23.81
C TYR A 258 5.79 -4.14 24.47
N ALA A 259 5.73 -4.21 25.81
CA ALA A 259 5.70 -5.47 26.55
C ALA A 259 4.39 -6.25 26.33
N GLU A 260 3.29 -5.57 26.06
CA GLU A 260 1.98 -6.18 25.75
C GLU A 260 1.84 -6.59 24.28
N ALA A 261 2.77 -6.16 23.42
CA ALA A 261 2.70 -6.39 21.98
C ALA A 261 3.13 -7.82 21.62
N ASP A 262 2.51 -8.39 20.60
CA ASP A 262 2.84 -9.74 20.14
C ASP A 262 4.02 -9.70 19.17
N TRP A 263 5.23 -9.60 19.73
CA TRP A 263 6.47 -9.63 18.96
C TRP A 263 6.70 -10.95 18.23
N THR A 264 6.03 -12.05 18.63
CA THR A 264 6.14 -13.33 17.93
C THR A 264 5.56 -13.26 16.52
N ILE A 265 4.64 -12.34 16.25
CA ILE A 265 4.11 -12.08 14.90
C ILE A 265 5.16 -11.42 14.02
N GLN A 266 5.99 -10.53 14.57
CA GLN A 266 7.11 -9.93 13.83
C GLN A 266 8.24 -10.94 13.62
N GLU A 267 8.52 -11.78 14.63
CA GLU A 267 9.51 -12.86 14.55
C GLU A 267 9.14 -13.96 13.55
N LYS A 268 7.84 -14.19 13.34
CA LYS A 268 7.34 -14.98 12.21
C LYS A 268 7.61 -14.20 10.94
N GLU A 269 8.80 -14.39 10.39
CA GLU A 269 9.19 -13.76 9.13
C GLU A 269 8.10 -13.96 8.07
N VAL A 270 7.88 -12.95 7.23
CA VAL A 270 7.21 -13.15 5.94
C VAL A 270 8.11 -14.08 5.13
N ASP A 271 7.91 -15.38 5.31
CA ASP A 271 8.76 -16.41 4.74
C ASP A 271 8.67 -16.40 3.21
N GLU A 272 9.66 -16.99 2.55
CA GLU A 272 9.72 -17.01 1.08
C GLU A 272 8.46 -17.65 0.47
N ARG A 273 7.84 -18.62 1.16
CA ARG A 273 6.60 -19.28 0.72
C ARG A 273 5.41 -18.32 0.75
N CYS A 274 5.33 -17.47 1.77
CA CYS A 274 4.32 -16.43 1.95
C CYS A 274 4.47 -15.37 0.86
N ILE A 275 5.70 -14.88 0.64
CA ILE A 275 6.02 -13.92 -0.43
C ILE A 275 5.64 -14.49 -1.79
N ARG A 276 6.08 -15.72 -2.10
CA ARG A 276 5.78 -16.36 -3.37
C ARG A 276 4.29 -16.56 -3.58
N ARG A 277 3.57 -16.94 -2.53
CA ARG A 277 2.10 -17.08 -2.58
C ARG A 277 1.42 -15.75 -2.88
N ALA A 278 1.86 -14.66 -2.24
CA ALA A 278 1.34 -13.33 -2.50
C ALA A 278 1.57 -12.91 -3.95
N ILE A 279 2.79 -13.10 -4.46
CA ILE A 279 3.15 -12.84 -5.87
C ILE A 279 2.24 -13.65 -6.80
N PHE A 280 2.17 -14.97 -6.61
CA PHE A 280 1.34 -15.86 -7.42
C PHE A 280 -0.14 -15.42 -7.43
N GLN A 281 -0.70 -15.11 -6.26
CA GLN A 281 -2.11 -14.70 -6.13
C GLN A 281 -2.40 -13.35 -6.80
N GLY A 282 -1.42 -12.45 -6.86
CA GLY A 282 -1.53 -11.16 -7.52
C GLY A 282 -1.30 -11.19 -9.03
N LEU A 283 -0.84 -12.31 -9.60
CA LEU A 283 -0.67 -12.46 -11.05
C LEU A 283 -2.02 -12.52 -11.78
N PRO A 284 -2.06 -12.16 -13.08
CA PRO A 284 -3.20 -12.43 -13.95
C PRO A 284 -3.64 -13.91 -13.93
N LYS A 285 -4.94 -14.18 -14.07
CA LYS A 285 -5.50 -15.54 -13.99
C LYS A 285 -4.92 -16.50 -15.04
N ASN A 286 -4.58 -16.01 -16.23
CA ASN A 286 -3.90 -16.79 -17.27
C ASN A 286 -2.49 -17.21 -16.82
N TYR A 287 -1.73 -16.32 -16.18
CA TYR A 287 -0.39 -16.64 -15.68
C TYR A 287 -0.50 -17.70 -14.58
N GLN A 288 -1.42 -17.50 -13.62
CA GLN A 288 -1.70 -18.49 -12.57
C GLN A 288 -2.07 -19.86 -13.12
N LYS A 289 -2.82 -19.90 -14.22
CA LYS A 289 -3.18 -21.15 -14.91
C LYS A 289 -1.95 -21.79 -15.55
N ASN A 290 -1.20 -21.04 -16.35
CA ASN A 290 -0.02 -21.54 -17.08
C ASN A 290 1.04 -22.05 -16.11
N LEU A 291 1.32 -21.34 -15.03
CA LEU A 291 2.25 -21.77 -13.98
C LEU A 291 1.82 -23.08 -13.28
N ARG A 292 0.54 -23.41 -13.28
CA ARG A 292 0.02 -24.67 -12.71
C ARG A 292 -0.01 -25.83 -13.71
N SER A 293 -0.11 -25.55 -15.01
CA SER A 293 -0.36 -26.57 -16.02
C SER A 293 0.80 -26.83 -16.97
N ASN A 294 1.68 -25.85 -17.17
CA ASN A 294 2.70 -25.90 -18.22
C ASN A 294 4.10 -26.27 -17.69
N TYR A 295 4.24 -26.41 -16.37
CA TYR A 295 5.50 -26.74 -15.71
C TYR A 295 5.36 -28.04 -14.94
N GLU A 296 6.40 -28.88 -14.97
CA GLU A 296 6.42 -30.17 -14.27
C GLU A 296 6.50 -29.99 -12.76
N GLN A 297 7.23 -28.98 -12.30
CA GLN A 297 7.38 -28.64 -10.89
C GLN A 297 6.27 -27.68 -10.45
N ASP A 298 5.72 -27.89 -9.25
CA ASP A 298 4.79 -26.93 -8.64
C ASP A 298 5.48 -25.57 -8.45
N TRP A 299 4.80 -24.48 -8.83
CA TRP A 299 5.29 -23.11 -8.67
C TRP A 299 5.78 -22.79 -7.25
N GLY A 300 5.16 -23.38 -6.23
CA GLY A 300 5.54 -23.24 -4.83
C GLY A 300 6.84 -23.96 -4.44
N GLN A 301 7.34 -24.83 -5.30
CA GLN A 301 8.58 -25.61 -5.11
C GLN A 301 9.73 -25.20 -6.02
N MET A 302 9.48 -24.44 -7.08
CA MET A 302 10.53 -23.94 -7.99
C MET A 302 11.63 -23.20 -7.22
N ASP A 303 12.86 -23.18 -7.70
CA ASP A 303 13.80 -22.16 -7.22
C ASP A 303 13.36 -20.77 -7.73
N GLU A 304 13.97 -19.72 -7.18
CA GLU A 304 13.55 -18.35 -7.48
C GLU A 304 13.80 -17.95 -8.93
N ALA A 305 14.91 -18.38 -9.53
CA ALA A 305 15.24 -18.05 -10.92
C ALA A 305 14.26 -18.73 -11.88
N THR A 306 13.96 -20.01 -11.62
CA THR A 306 12.98 -20.78 -12.39
C THR A 306 11.59 -20.16 -12.28
N PHE A 307 11.16 -19.76 -11.08
CA PHE A 307 9.85 -19.14 -10.87
C PHE A 307 9.71 -17.81 -11.62
N VAL A 308 10.72 -16.94 -11.54
CA VAL A 308 10.72 -15.65 -12.25
C VAL A 308 10.75 -15.85 -13.77
N SER A 309 11.58 -16.77 -14.27
CA SER A 309 11.62 -17.10 -15.71
C SER A 309 10.26 -17.59 -16.19
N ALA A 310 9.61 -18.47 -15.42
CA ALA A 310 8.31 -19.02 -15.78
C ALA A 310 7.21 -17.94 -15.85
N MET A 311 7.26 -16.95 -14.95
CA MET A 311 6.40 -15.76 -15.01
C MET A 311 6.69 -14.92 -16.27
N ALA A 312 7.96 -14.74 -16.64
CA ALA A 312 8.37 -13.97 -17.81
C ALA A 312 7.90 -14.62 -19.11
N ASP A 313 7.98 -15.95 -19.22
CA ASP A 313 7.46 -16.70 -20.36
C ASP A 313 5.95 -16.49 -20.52
N CYS A 314 5.19 -16.52 -19.42
CA CYS A 314 3.76 -16.20 -19.43
C CYS A 314 3.49 -14.76 -19.90
N GLU A 315 4.36 -13.81 -19.53
CA GLU A 315 4.25 -12.41 -19.97
C GLU A 315 4.52 -12.24 -21.47
N LEU A 316 5.52 -12.94 -22.01
CA LEU A 316 5.82 -12.93 -23.43
C LEU A 316 4.67 -13.52 -24.26
N GLU A 317 4.10 -14.65 -23.81
CA GLU A 317 2.92 -15.25 -24.44
C GLU A 317 1.72 -14.28 -24.45
N ASP A 318 1.41 -13.65 -23.32
CA ASP A 318 0.28 -12.72 -23.20
C ASP A 318 0.47 -11.46 -24.07
N ARG A 319 1.70 -10.94 -24.15
CA ARG A 319 2.03 -9.82 -25.04
C ARG A 319 1.88 -10.20 -26.51
N ALA A 320 2.40 -11.36 -26.92
CA ALA A 320 2.26 -11.86 -28.29
C ALA A 320 0.79 -12.04 -28.68
N GLU A 321 -0.03 -12.65 -27.81
CA GLU A 321 -1.47 -12.78 -28.05
C GLU A 321 -2.17 -11.42 -28.24
N GLN A 322 -1.77 -10.39 -27.49
CA GLN A 322 -2.35 -9.06 -27.62
C GLN A 322 -1.92 -8.37 -28.91
N GLU A 323 -0.66 -8.53 -29.31
CA GLU A 323 -0.16 -8.05 -30.59
C GLU A 323 -0.91 -8.68 -31.76
N ASP A 324 -1.14 -9.99 -31.71
CA ASP A 324 -1.94 -10.71 -32.70
C ASP A 324 -3.39 -10.24 -32.72
N LYS A 325 -4.04 -10.12 -31.56
CA LYS A 325 -5.41 -9.59 -31.45
C LYS A 325 -5.52 -8.17 -32.01
N LYS A 326 -4.51 -7.32 -31.76
CA LYS A 326 -4.46 -5.95 -32.26
C LYS A 326 -4.22 -5.91 -33.76
N ALA A 327 -3.29 -6.72 -34.27
CA ALA A 327 -3.02 -6.86 -35.69
C ALA A 327 -4.26 -7.36 -36.45
N GLU A 328 -4.98 -8.33 -35.90
CA GLU A 328 -6.22 -8.84 -36.48
C GLU A 328 -7.35 -7.82 -36.44
N ALA A 329 -7.48 -7.06 -35.34
CA ALA A 329 -8.41 -5.95 -35.25
C ALA A 329 -8.11 -4.85 -36.28
N ASP A 330 -6.84 -4.55 -36.53
CA ASP A 330 -6.44 -3.53 -37.51
C ASP A 330 -6.56 -4.02 -38.95
N LYS A 331 -6.29 -5.31 -39.23
CA LYS A 331 -6.61 -5.95 -40.52
C LYS A 331 -8.12 -5.88 -40.79
N ASN A 332 -8.96 -6.20 -39.81
CA ASN A 332 -10.42 -6.11 -39.95
C ASN A 332 -10.90 -4.67 -40.19
N LYS A 333 -10.29 -3.67 -39.54
CA LYS A 333 -10.56 -2.25 -39.85
C LYS A 333 -10.14 -1.88 -41.28
N GLN A 334 -9.00 -2.38 -41.77
CA GLN A 334 -8.53 -2.12 -43.14
C GLN A 334 -9.40 -2.81 -44.20
N ILE A 335 -9.84 -4.06 -43.96
CA ILE A 335 -10.75 -4.78 -44.86
C ILE A 335 -12.10 -4.07 -44.94
N ASN A 336 -12.64 -3.59 -43.81
CA ASN A 336 -13.87 -2.80 -43.79
C ASN A 336 -13.71 -1.43 -44.48
N LYS A 337 -12.53 -0.80 -44.41
CA LYS A 337 -12.22 0.41 -45.20
C LYS A 337 -12.10 0.12 -46.70
N LYS A 338 -11.49 -1.00 -47.11
CA LYS A 338 -11.37 -1.39 -48.53
C LYS A 338 -12.71 -1.80 -49.15
N ARG A 339 -13.57 -2.52 -48.41
CA ARG A 339 -14.95 -2.83 -48.84
C ARG A 339 -15.84 -1.59 -48.96
N GLY A 340 -15.56 -0.54 -48.20
CA GLY A 340 -16.21 0.77 -48.36
C GLY A 340 -15.79 1.52 -49.63
N ASN A 341 -14.61 1.24 -50.19
CA ASN A 341 -14.07 1.90 -51.38
C ASN A 341 -14.18 1.07 -52.68
N SER A 342 -14.46 -0.22 -52.61
CA SER A 342 -14.53 -1.08 -53.80
C SER A 342 -15.85 -1.02 -54.58
N ASN A 343 -16.79 -0.13 -54.19
CA ASN A 343 -18.05 0.07 -54.90
C ASN A 343 -18.08 1.35 -55.77
N GLN A 344 -16.92 1.98 -56.00
CA GLN A 344 -16.81 3.09 -56.96
C GLN A 344 -15.67 2.84 -57.95
N GLN A 345 -15.90 1.98 -58.94
CA GLN A 345 -15.43 2.18 -60.32
C GLN A 345 -15.84 1.01 -61.21
N GLY A 346 -16.77 1.25 -62.13
CA GLY A 346 -17.17 0.29 -63.15
C GLY A 346 -18.34 0.79 -64.01
N GLY A 347 -18.00 1.44 -65.13
CA GLY A 347 -18.71 1.48 -66.42
C GLY A 347 -20.24 1.52 -66.48
N GLY A 348 -20.80 2.60 -67.01
CA GLY A 348 -22.25 2.78 -67.20
C GLY A 348 -22.87 2.07 -68.40
N LYS A 349 -24.18 1.81 -68.31
CA LYS A 349 -25.24 2.29 -69.22
C LYS A 349 -26.61 1.76 -68.78
N ARG A 350 -27.58 2.69 -68.77
CA ARG A 350 -29.04 2.51 -68.95
C ARG A 350 -29.82 1.74 -67.88
N GLY A 351 -30.61 2.49 -67.11
CA GLY A 351 -31.77 1.98 -66.40
C GLY A 351 -32.36 3.04 -65.47
N LYS A 352 -33.32 3.82 -65.96
CA LYS A 352 -34.21 4.69 -65.16
C LYS A 352 -34.80 3.90 -63.99
N HIS A 353 -34.67 4.38 -62.76
CA HIS A 353 -35.74 4.29 -61.76
C HIS A 353 -35.55 5.37 -60.67
N ASN A 354 -36.58 6.20 -60.49
CA ASN A 354 -36.79 6.94 -59.25
C ASN A 354 -36.94 5.93 -58.10
N ASP A 355 -36.29 6.16 -56.95
CA ASP A 355 -36.98 6.32 -55.65
C ASP A 355 -36.06 6.15 -54.42
N GLY A 356 -36.25 7.04 -53.44
CA GLY A 356 -35.93 6.78 -52.02
C GLY A 356 -34.68 7.46 -51.46
N LYS A 357 -34.77 8.75 -51.09
CA LYS A 357 -33.79 9.34 -50.16
C LYS A 357 -33.77 8.53 -48.85
N LYS A 358 -32.61 7.99 -48.48
CA LYS A 358 -32.44 7.11 -47.31
C LYS A 358 -32.39 7.93 -46.01
N PHE A 359 -33.56 8.24 -45.44
CA PHE A 359 -33.64 8.96 -44.16
C PHE A 359 -34.00 8.04 -42.99
N CYS A 360 -33.14 8.03 -41.98
CA CYS A 360 -33.37 7.37 -40.70
C CYS A 360 -34.14 8.31 -39.76
N LYS A 361 -35.39 7.95 -39.46
CA LYS A 361 -36.30 8.70 -38.58
C LYS A 361 -35.75 8.79 -37.15
N TRP A 362 -35.06 7.76 -36.67
CA TRP A 362 -34.48 7.72 -35.32
C TRP A 362 -33.31 8.69 -35.18
N CYS A 363 -32.37 8.64 -36.12
CA CYS A 363 -31.24 9.56 -36.15
C CYS A 363 -31.68 11.01 -36.39
N LYS A 364 -32.75 11.21 -37.18
CA LYS A 364 -33.36 12.54 -37.38
C LYS A 364 -33.96 13.09 -36.08
N LYS A 365 -34.71 12.27 -35.31
CA LYS A 365 -35.24 12.63 -33.99
C LYS A 365 -34.13 12.92 -32.97
N ALA A 366 -33.06 12.14 -33.00
CA ALA A 366 -31.90 12.32 -32.12
C ALA A 366 -30.99 13.51 -32.54
N LYS A 367 -31.35 14.29 -33.57
CA LYS A 367 -30.53 15.36 -34.19
C LYS A 367 -29.12 14.90 -34.56
N SER A 368 -28.97 13.63 -34.92
CA SER A 368 -27.71 13.06 -35.38
C SER A 368 -27.40 13.54 -36.79
N LYS A 369 -26.14 13.91 -37.05
CA LYS A 369 -25.67 14.35 -38.38
C LYS A 369 -25.67 13.22 -39.43
N PHE A 370 -25.92 11.98 -39.02
CA PHE A 370 -25.87 10.78 -39.86
C PHE A 370 -27.27 10.27 -40.26
N PHE A 371 -28.30 11.13 -40.19
CA PHE A 371 -29.69 10.74 -40.39
C PHE A 371 -30.08 10.49 -41.86
N ASP A 372 -29.26 10.92 -42.80
CA ASP A 372 -29.42 10.78 -44.25
C ASP A 372 -28.55 9.66 -44.85
N ASN A 373 -27.79 8.96 -44.00
CA ASN A 373 -26.83 7.94 -44.43
C ASN A 373 -27.41 6.51 -44.46
N HIS A 374 -28.59 6.29 -43.89
CA HIS A 374 -29.21 4.96 -43.80
C HIS A 374 -30.73 5.07 -43.58
N ASN A 375 -31.45 3.95 -43.78
CA ASN A 375 -32.87 3.86 -43.47
C ASN A 375 -33.11 3.55 -41.99
N SER A 376 -34.35 3.77 -41.54
CA SER A 376 -34.74 3.55 -40.14
C SER A 376 -34.61 2.08 -39.72
N ASP A 377 -34.76 1.16 -40.68
CA ASP A 377 -34.76 -0.29 -40.46
C ASP A 377 -33.33 -0.84 -40.23
N ASP A 378 -32.32 -0.14 -40.77
CA ASP A 378 -30.89 -0.51 -40.64
C ASP A 378 -30.18 0.26 -39.51
N CYS A 379 -30.93 0.92 -38.63
CA CYS A 379 -30.38 1.80 -37.60
C CYS A 379 -29.84 1.01 -36.39
N THR A 380 -28.53 0.73 -36.39
CA THR A 380 -27.81 0.08 -35.26
C THR A 380 -27.75 0.94 -34.00
N MET A 381 -28.09 2.23 -34.11
CA MET A 381 -28.04 3.19 -33.01
C MET A 381 -29.39 3.42 -32.34
N LYS A 382 -30.46 2.74 -32.78
CA LYS A 382 -31.82 2.89 -32.25
C LYS A 382 -31.87 2.68 -30.74
N ASP A 383 -31.40 1.53 -30.25
CA ASP A 383 -31.39 1.19 -28.83
C ASP A 383 -30.55 2.16 -28.00
N LYS A 384 -29.47 2.69 -28.59
CA LYS A 384 -28.64 3.71 -27.94
C LYS A 384 -29.36 5.05 -27.82
N TRP A 385 -30.12 5.45 -28.83
CA TRP A 385 -30.91 6.68 -28.79
C TRP A 385 -32.13 6.56 -27.88
N GLU A 386 -32.73 5.37 -27.78
CA GLU A 386 -33.80 5.05 -26.81
C GLU A 386 -33.26 5.10 -25.38
N LYS A 387 -32.14 4.43 -25.09
CA LYS A 387 -31.49 4.46 -23.76
C LYS A 387 -31.00 5.85 -23.35
N GLN A 388 -30.67 6.71 -24.32
CA GLN A 388 -30.29 8.11 -24.06
C GLN A 388 -31.51 9.05 -23.93
N GLY A 389 -32.74 8.54 -23.98
CA GLY A 389 -33.96 9.35 -23.90
C GLY A 389 -34.16 10.28 -25.11
N LYS A 390 -33.38 10.11 -26.18
CA LYS A 390 -33.39 11.00 -27.37
C LYS A 390 -34.51 10.68 -28.36
N LEU A 391 -35.18 9.53 -28.19
CA LEU A 391 -36.30 9.10 -29.02
C LEU A 391 -37.67 9.29 -28.34
N GLY A 392 -37.69 9.58 -27.04
CA GLY A 392 -38.91 9.82 -26.26
C GLY A 392 -39.44 11.25 -26.41
N ASN A 393 -40.73 11.44 -26.20
CA ASN A 393 -41.35 12.76 -26.16
C ASN A 393 -40.71 13.57 -25.01
N GLN A 394 -39.95 14.62 -25.34
CA GLN A 394 -39.33 15.52 -24.34
C GLN A 394 -40.34 16.06 -23.29
N LYS A 395 -41.63 16.13 -23.64
CA LYS A 395 -42.71 16.49 -22.70
C LYS A 395 -42.94 15.43 -21.62
N GLU A 396 -42.93 14.14 -21.94
CA GLU A 396 -43.10 13.06 -20.95
C GLU A 396 -41.89 12.92 -20.04
N LEU A 397 -40.68 13.05 -20.59
CA LEU A 397 -39.44 13.05 -19.80
C LEU A 397 -39.38 14.21 -18.80
N HIS A 398 -39.74 15.42 -19.23
CA HIS A 398 -39.84 16.58 -18.34
C HIS A 398 -40.97 16.43 -17.29
N THR A 399 -42.06 15.72 -17.65
CA THR A 399 -43.15 15.43 -16.70
C THR A 399 -42.71 14.40 -15.66
N ILE A 400 -41.96 13.38 -16.06
CA ILE A 400 -41.38 12.38 -15.16
C ILE A 400 -40.34 13.02 -14.23
N GLU A 401 -39.45 13.87 -14.74
CA GLU A 401 -38.48 14.61 -13.90
C GLU A 401 -39.18 15.57 -12.93
N SER A 402 -40.24 16.27 -13.37
CA SER A 402 -41.07 17.13 -12.51
C SER A 402 -41.81 16.33 -11.43
N LEU A 403 -42.36 15.16 -11.78
CA LEU A 403 -43.02 14.25 -10.84
C LEU A 403 -42.01 13.69 -9.82
N ALA A 404 -40.81 13.30 -10.24
CA ALA A 404 -39.75 12.83 -9.35
C ALA A 404 -39.29 13.92 -8.37
N ALA A 405 -39.11 15.16 -8.85
CA ALA A 405 -38.76 16.30 -7.99
C ALA A 405 -39.90 16.65 -7.01
N THR A 406 -41.15 16.47 -7.41
CA THR A 406 -42.32 16.65 -6.53
C THR A 406 -42.38 15.55 -5.47
N GLN A 407 -42.08 14.31 -5.85
CA GLN A 407 -42.04 13.17 -4.93
C GLN A 407 -40.91 13.28 -3.90
N GLU A 408 -39.73 13.79 -4.29
CA GLU A 408 -38.64 14.12 -3.34
C GLU A 408 -39.06 15.21 -2.33
N LYS A 409 -39.79 16.24 -2.78
CA LYS A 409 -40.30 17.27 -1.86
C LYS A 409 -41.37 16.72 -0.91
N GLN A 410 -42.25 15.85 -1.39
CA GLN A 410 -43.27 15.20 -0.56
C GLN A 410 -42.66 14.25 0.47
N THR A 411 -41.67 13.44 0.09
CA THR A 411 -40.94 12.58 1.04
C THR A 411 -40.17 13.39 2.07
N ALA A 412 -39.53 14.49 1.69
CA ALA A 412 -38.87 15.39 2.65
C ALA A 412 -39.86 16.07 3.62
N LEU A 413 -41.08 16.35 3.19
CA LEU A 413 -42.14 16.89 4.05
C LEU A 413 -42.70 15.81 5.00
N LEU A 414 -42.90 14.59 4.50
CA LEU A 414 -43.27 13.42 5.31
C LEU A 414 -42.22 13.15 6.39
N ASP A 415 -40.93 13.14 6.06
CA ASP A 415 -39.85 12.97 7.04
C ASP A 415 -39.84 14.07 8.12
N LYS A 416 -40.22 15.30 7.75
CA LYS A 416 -40.35 16.41 8.72
C LYS A 416 -41.59 16.25 9.60
N LEU A 417 -42.68 15.74 9.05
CA LEU A 417 -43.91 15.49 9.80
C LEU A 417 -43.74 14.30 10.76
N ILE A 418 -43.14 13.20 10.30
CA ILE A 418 -42.80 12.04 11.14
C ILE A 418 -41.93 12.48 12.31
N LYS A 419 -40.85 13.24 12.06
CA LYS A 419 -40.04 13.80 13.14
C LYS A 419 -40.80 14.68 14.10
N LYS A 420 -41.77 15.48 13.62
CA LYS A 420 -42.59 16.32 14.49
C LYS A 420 -43.57 15.51 15.33
N ILE A 421 -44.07 14.38 14.83
CA ILE A 421 -44.90 13.45 15.58
C ILE A 421 -44.05 12.72 16.63
N ASP A 422 -42.89 12.19 16.23
CA ASP A 422 -41.94 11.54 17.16
C ASP A 422 -41.49 12.51 18.27
N SER A 423 -41.34 13.81 17.96
CA SER A 423 -40.98 14.83 18.96
C SER A 423 -42.16 15.29 19.82
N ALA A 424 -43.41 15.02 19.41
CA ALA A 424 -44.61 15.42 20.15
C ALA A 424 -45.13 14.29 21.06
N ASP A 425 -44.84 13.03 20.72
CA ASP A 425 -45.16 11.88 21.57
C ASP A 425 -44.19 11.75 22.77
N ASP A 426 -42.97 12.30 22.68
CA ASP A 426 -42.01 12.34 23.79
C ASP A 426 -42.34 13.41 24.86
N ASP A 427 -43.15 14.43 24.54
CA ASP A 427 -43.50 15.53 25.46
C ASP A 427 -44.83 15.31 26.22
N ASN A 428 -45.58 14.24 25.95
CA ASN A 428 -46.86 13.93 26.61
C ASN A 428 -46.80 12.71 27.55
N GLY A 429 -45.59 12.22 27.86
CA GLY A 429 -45.35 11.03 28.68
C GLY A 429 -44.89 11.30 30.13
N SER A 430 -44.99 12.54 30.61
CA SER A 430 -44.67 12.89 31.99
C SER A 430 -45.69 13.85 32.59
N ASP A 431 -46.81 13.29 33.04
CA ASP A 431 -47.55 13.75 34.22
C ASP A 431 -48.05 12.53 34.99
#